data_AF-A0A2S6R255-F1
#
_entry.id   AF-A0A2S6R255-F1
#
_cell.length_a   1.000
_cell.length_b   1.000
_cell.length_c   1.000
_cell.angle_alpha   90.00
_cell.angle_beta   90.00
_cell.angle_gamma   90.00
#
_symmetry.space_group_name_H-M   'P 1'
#
loop_
_entity.id
_entity.type
_entity.pdbx_description
1 polymer ?
#
loop_
_entity_poly.entity_id
_entity_poly.type
_entity_poly.pdbx_seq_one_letter_code
_entity_poly.pdbx_strand_id
1 'polypeptide(L)'
;MDQAKKVTFYRPGPGRDLTDVAFDVRIGDIAFECSYDFDDAGDSVAINLNILFVAQRGPAAVQDRIKVPYFAAVTNPARRILAKKQFTVELVFEGNAVRSQVVEELAQIIPFPAGSNGSAYKSFIGLQLTPRQLEDLRRELGG
;
A
#
# COMPACT_ATOMS: atom_id res chain seq x y z
N MET A 1 12.06 -0.17 5.23
CA MET A 1 10.75 -0.80 4.91
C MET A 1 9.71 0.24 4.51
N ASP A 2 10.08 1.33 3.82
CA ASP A 2 9.25 2.55 3.86
C ASP A 2 9.06 3.29 2.53
N GLN A 3 9.47 2.69 1.41
CA GLN A 3 9.32 3.35 0.11
C GLN A 3 8.02 2.87 -0.54
N ALA A 4 7.17 3.83 -0.94
CA ALA A 4 5.81 3.67 -1.50
C ALA A 4 4.63 3.68 -0.51
N LYS A 5 4.71 4.39 0.62
CA LYS A 5 3.55 4.66 1.49
C LYS A 5 2.75 5.90 1.11
N LYS A 6 3.24 6.74 0.20
CA LYS A 6 2.57 7.96 -0.26
C LYS A 6 2.65 8.07 -1.78
N VAL A 7 1.63 8.68 -2.38
CA VAL A 7 1.62 9.11 -3.78
C VAL A 7 0.90 10.44 -3.88
N THR A 8 1.40 11.31 -4.74
CA THR A 8 0.76 12.58 -5.08
C THR A 8 0.33 12.53 -6.53
N PHE A 9 -0.94 12.86 -6.77
CA PHE A 9 -1.53 12.99 -8.09
C PHE A 9 -1.67 14.47 -8.40
N TYR A 10 -1.18 14.87 -9.57
CA TYR A 10 -1.28 16.24 -10.07
C TYR A 10 -2.30 16.32 -11.20
N ARG A 11 -2.86 17.50 -11.44
CA ARG A 11 -3.64 17.75 -12.67
C ARG A 11 -2.79 17.50 -13.93
N PRO A 12 -3.42 17.21 -15.09
CA PRO A 12 -2.70 17.11 -16.35
C PRO A 12 -1.87 18.36 -16.64
N GLY A 13 -0.61 18.17 -17.06
CA GLY A 13 0.33 19.25 -17.34
C GLY A 13 1.69 19.06 -16.67
N PRO A 14 2.66 19.96 -16.96
CA PRO A 14 4.01 19.87 -16.43
C PRO A 14 4.15 20.39 -14.99
N GLY A 15 3.21 21.19 -14.50
CA GLY A 15 3.26 21.82 -13.18
C GLY A 15 3.30 20.80 -12.04
N ARG A 16 4.14 21.04 -11.04
CA ARG A 16 4.38 20.16 -9.88
C ARG A 16 4.45 20.94 -8.57
N ASP A 17 3.81 22.10 -8.52
CA ASP A 17 3.72 22.87 -7.29
C ASP A 17 2.48 22.47 -6.46
N LEU A 18 2.34 23.07 -5.26
CA LEU A 18 1.23 22.76 -4.36
C LEU A 18 -0.16 23.07 -4.95
N THR A 19 -0.24 24.01 -5.89
CA THR A 19 -1.50 24.38 -6.56
C THR A 19 -1.89 23.38 -7.65
N ASP A 20 -0.95 22.57 -8.13
CA ASP A 20 -1.19 21.52 -9.12
C ASP A 20 -1.66 20.20 -8.50
N VAL A 21 -1.58 20.06 -7.18
CA VAL A 21 -1.96 18.82 -6.47
C VAL A 21 -3.47 18.58 -6.60
N ALA A 22 -3.83 17.44 -7.18
CA ALA A 22 -5.19 16.95 -7.24
C ALA A 22 -5.49 16.07 -6.02
N PHE A 23 -4.64 15.09 -5.70
CA PHE A 23 -4.84 14.24 -4.53
C PHE A 23 -3.52 13.82 -3.93
N ASP A 24 -3.45 13.80 -2.60
CA ASP A 24 -2.42 13.09 -1.85
C ASP A 24 -3.02 11.83 -1.26
N VAL A 25 -2.42 10.67 -1.52
CA VAL A 25 -2.89 9.39 -0.96
C VAL A 25 -1.75 8.75 -0.21
N ARG A 26 -2.04 8.27 1.00
CA ARG A 26 -1.08 7.56 1.83
C ARG A 26 -1.68 6.32 2.49
N ILE A 27 -0.81 5.36 2.73
CA ILE A 27 -1.05 4.28 3.68
C ILE A 27 -0.79 4.86 5.08
N GLY A 28 -1.81 4.80 5.94
CA GLY A 28 -1.73 5.14 7.34
C GLY A 28 -1.32 3.95 8.17
N ASP A 29 -2.09 3.68 9.22
CA ASP A 29 -1.84 2.56 10.11
C ASP A 29 -2.14 1.23 9.41
N ILE A 30 -1.31 0.23 9.73
CA ILE A 30 -1.50 -1.15 9.30
C ILE A 30 -1.57 -1.98 10.56
N ALA A 31 -2.74 -2.54 10.84
CA ALA A 31 -2.90 -3.56 11.87
C ALA A 31 -2.76 -4.94 11.21
N PHE A 32 -2.11 -5.87 11.91
CA PHE A 32 -1.93 -7.22 11.42
C PHE A 32 -2.09 -8.23 12.55
N GLU A 33 -2.65 -9.38 12.21
CA GLU A 33 -2.72 -10.55 13.06
C GLU A 33 -2.16 -11.73 12.28
N CYS A 34 -1.26 -12.49 12.92
CA CYS A 34 -0.69 -13.69 12.34
C CYS A 34 -1.09 -14.90 13.19
N SER A 35 -1.66 -15.91 12.56
CA SER A 35 -1.82 -17.24 13.14
C SER A 35 -0.93 -18.24 12.41
N TYR A 36 -0.35 -19.16 13.17
CA TYR A 36 0.58 -20.16 12.66
C TYR A 36 -0.11 -21.52 12.71
N ASP A 37 -0.03 -22.25 11.61
CA ASP A 37 -0.50 -23.62 11.51
C ASP A 37 0.71 -24.53 11.21
N PHE A 38 0.83 -25.61 11.98
CA PHE A 38 1.95 -26.54 11.93
C PHE A 38 1.35 -27.94 11.83
N ASP A 39 1.45 -28.57 10.65
CA ASP A 39 0.95 -29.93 10.41
C ASP A 39 1.96 -30.80 9.64
N ASP A 40 1.65 -32.09 9.52
CA ASP A 40 2.48 -33.06 8.80
C ASP A 40 2.55 -32.78 7.27
N ALA A 41 1.67 -31.92 6.73
CA ALA A 41 1.64 -31.51 5.34
C ALA A 41 2.46 -30.24 5.05
N GLY A 42 2.84 -29.47 6.09
CA GLY A 42 3.76 -28.34 6.04
C GLY A 42 3.44 -27.25 7.08
N ASP A 43 4.32 -26.26 7.19
CA ASP A 43 4.06 -25.10 8.04
C ASP A 43 3.41 -23.98 7.21
N SER A 44 2.43 -23.29 7.80
CA SER A 44 1.83 -22.11 7.18
C SER A 44 1.56 -20.99 8.18
N VAL A 45 1.51 -19.77 7.67
CA VAL A 45 1.10 -18.58 8.44
C VAL A 45 -0.06 -17.94 7.72
N ALA A 46 -1.18 -17.83 8.41
CA ALA A 46 -2.28 -16.97 7.99
C ALA A 46 -2.04 -15.56 8.55
N ILE A 47 -2.10 -14.56 7.67
CA ILE A 47 -1.96 -13.15 8.01
C ILE A 47 -3.25 -12.46 7.64
N ASN A 48 -3.87 -11.82 8.63
CA ASN A 48 -4.96 -10.87 8.44
C ASN A 48 -4.39 -9.46 8.56
N LEU A 49 -4.69 -8.60 7.60
CA LEU A 49 -4.21 -7.23 7.51
C LEU A 49 -5.39 -6.27 7.42
N ASN A 50 -5.39 -5.24 8.25
CA ASN A 50 -6.28 -4.09 8.13
C ASN A 50 -5.43 -2.88 7.77
N ILE A 51 -5.60 -2.38 6.55
CA ILE A 51 -4.76 -1.34 5.97
C ILE A 51 -5.59 -0.06 5.85
N LEU A 52 -5.23 0.97 6.62
CA LEU A 52 -5.85 2.29 6.50
C LEU A 52 -5.27 3.04 5.30
N PHE A 53 -6.11 3.36 4.33
CA PHE A 53 -5.79 4.32 3.28
C PHE A 53 -6.40 5.67 3.62
N VAL A 54 -5.64 6.74 3.42
CA VAL A 54 -6.09 8.12 3.62
C VAL A 54 -5.79 8.92 2.36
N ALA A 55 -6.81 9.60 1.84
CA ALA A 55 -6.67 10.54 0.74
C ALA A 55 -7.02 11.96 1.21
N GLN A 56 -6.23 12.94 0.76
CA GLN A 56 -6.48 14.36 0.91
C GLN A 56 -6.73 14.96 -0.47
N ARG A 57 -7.77 15.79 -0.57
CA ARG A 57 -8.13 16.50 -1.79
C ARG A 57 -7.28 17.76 -1.89
N GLY A 58 -6.58 17.93 -3.00
CA GLY A 58 -5.81 19.13 -3.30
C GLY A 58 -6.62 20.18 -4.08
N PRO A 59 -6.07 21.40 -4.26
CA PRO A 59 -6.76 22.51 -4.91
C PRO A 59 -7.06 22.25 -6.40
N ALA A 60 -6.32 21.36 -7.07
CA ALA A 60 -6.55 20.99 -8.46
C ALA A 60 -7.50 19.78 -8.64
N ALA A 61 -8.11 19.28 -7.57
CA ALA A 61 -9.01 18.14 -7.64
C ALA A 61 -10.32 18.53 -8.32
N VAL A 62 -10.65 17.82 -9.41
CA VAL A 62 -11.95 17.99 -10.10
C VAL A 62 -12.92 16.83 -9.84
N GLN A 63 -12.40 15.69 -9.36
CA GLN A 63 -13.19 14.48 -9.11
C GLN A 63 -13.51 14.33 -7.62
N ASP A 64 -14.58 13.60 -7.32
CA ASP A 64 -15.00 13.28 -5.95
C ASP A 64 -14.44 11.94 -5.44
N ARG A 65 -13.68 11.23 -6.27
CA ARG A 65 -13.13 9.91 -5.95
C ARG A 65 -11.78 9.70 -6.60
N ILE A 66 -11.01 8.78 -6.03
CA ILE A 66 -9.76 8.31 -6.63
C ILE A 66 -9.58 6.81 -6.43
N LYS A 67 -9.09 6.14 -7.48
CA LYS A 67 -8.68 4.73 -7.44
C LYS A 67 -7.17 4.65 -7.44
N VAL A 68 -6.60 3.98 -6.44
CA VAL A 68 -5.15 3.88 -6.28
C VAL A 68 -4.74 2.42 -6.25
N PRO A 69 -3.87 1.96 -7.17
CA PRO A 69 -3.37 0.61 -7.13
C PRO A 69 -2.38 0.46 -5.96
N TYR A 70 -2.45 -0.66 -5.27
CA TYR A 70 -1.54 -1.03 -4.21
C TYR A 70 -1.16 -2.52 -4.35
N PHE A 71 -0.16 -2.96 -3.61
CA PHE A 71 0.26 -4.36 -3.63
C PHE A 71 0.52 -4.88 -2.22
N ALA A 72 0.32 -6.20 -2.07
CA ALA A 72 0.83 -6.98 -0.97
C ALA A 72 1.82 -8.01 -1.54
N ALA A 73 3.00 -8.11 -0.94
CA ALA A 73 4.06 -9.02 -1.36
C ALA A 73 4.71 -9.72 -0.17
N VAL A 74 5.19 -10.94 -0.39
CA VAL A 74 5.89 -11.74 0.60
C VAL A 74 7.27 -12.08 0.07
N THR A 75 8.30 -11.93 0.91
CA THR A 75 9.66 -12.36 0.58
C THR A 75 10.17 -13.41 1.53
N ASN A 76 11.04 -14.29 1.01
CA ASN A 76 11.85 -15.17 1.85
C ASN A 76 13.00 -14.40 2.56
N PRO A 77 13.79 -15.05 3.43
CA PRO A 77 14.92 -14.41 4.11
C PRO A 77 16.00 -13.86 3.18
N ALA A 78 16.12 -14.41 1.97
CA ALA A 78 17.01 -13.92 0.91
C ALA A 78 16.43 -12.71 0.13
N ARG A 79 15.32 -12.11 0.59
CA ARG A 79 14.59 -11.00 -0.04
C ARG A 79 14.06 -11.30 -1.45
N ARG A 80 13.94 -12.57 -1.82
CA ARG A 80 13.28 -12.98 -3.06
C ARG A 80 11.77 -12.91 -2.86
N ILE A 81 11.08 -12.22 -3.76
CA ILE A 81 9.61 -12.19 -3.79
C ILE A 81 9.10 -13.59 -4.08
N LEU A 82 8.31 -14.14 -3.17
CA LEU A 82 7.65 -15.44 -3.31
C LEU A 82 6.26 -15.30 -3.91
N ALA A 83 5.53 -14.27 -3.45
CA ALA A 83 4.22 -13.92 -3.93
C ALA A 83 4.08 -12.41 -3.96
N LYS A 84 3.38 -11.89 -4.97
CA LYS A 84 2.95 -10.49 -5.03
C LYS A 84 1.58 -10.44 -5.69
N LYS A 85 0.64 -9.76 -5.05
CA LYS A 85 -0.70 -9.50 -5.59
C LYS A 85 -0.96 -8.00 -5.60
N GLN A 86 -1.57 -7.53 -6.68
CA GLN A 86 -1.98 -6.15 -6.85
C GLN A 86 -3.48 -6.03 -6.60
N PHE A 87 -3.87 -4.91 -6.01
CA PHE A 87 -5.23 -4.54 -5.65
C PHE A 87 -5.46 -3.07 -6.02
N THR A 88 -6.69 -2.61 -5.90
CA THR A 88 -7.05 -1.20 -6.10
C THR A 88 -7.97 -0.77 -4.98
N VAL A 89 -7.57 0.27 -4.26
CA VAL A 89 -8.43 0.92 -3.27
C VAL A 89 -9.18 2.08 -3.94
N GLU A 90 -10.46 2.24 -3.62
CA GLU A 90 -11.26 3.39 -4.03
C GLU A 90 -11.55 4.28 -2.81
N LEU A 91 -11.17 5.56 -2.89
CA LEU A 91 -11.47 6.56 -1.87
C LEU A 91 -12.47 7.56 -2.44
N VAL A 92 -13.63 7.68 -1.80
CA VAL A 92 -14.71 8.59 -2.19
C VAL A 92 -14.82 9.71 -1.16
N PHE A 93 -14.95 10.94 -1.63
CA PHE A 93 -15.04 12.15 -0.83
C PHE A 93 -16.47 12.68 -0.90
N GLU A 94 -17.21 12.53 0.19
CA GLU A 94 -18.60 12.95 0.27
C GLU A 94 -18.75 14.48 0.29
N GLY A 95 -19.56 15.01 -0.62
CA GLY A 95 -19.84 16.45 -0.72
C GLY A 95 -18.57 17.30 -0.89
N ASN A 96 -18.36 18.24 0.04
CA ASN A 96 -17.20 19.13 0.07
C ASN A 96 -16.06 18.62 0.98
N ALA A 97 -16.08 17.34 1.38
CA ALA A 97 -15.03 16.78 2.21
C ALA A 97 -13.66 16.88 1.53
N VAL A 98 -12.67 17.35 2.29
CA VAL A 98 -11.27 17.47 1.85
C VAL A 98 -10.43 16.24 2.19
N ARG A 99 -11.01 15.28 2.91
CA ARG A 99 -10.35 14.04 3.34
C ARG A 99 -11.31 12.86 3.17
N SER A 100 -10.77 11.74 2.71
CA SER A 100 -11.43 10.44 2.64
C SER A 100 -10.51 9.38 3.25
N GLN A 101 -11.10 8.33 3.84
CA GLN A 101 -10.36 7.20 4.38
C GLN A 101 -11.15 5.91 4.24
N VAL A 102 -10.44 4.80 4.05
CA VAL A 102 -11.02 3.46 3.96
C VAL A 102 -10.05 2.45 4.57
N VAL A 103 -10.59 1.41 5.19
CA VAL A 103 -9.81 0.27 5.69
C VAL A 103 -10.03 -0.90 4.75
N GLU A 104 -8.94 -1.40 4.18
CA GLU A 104 -8.94 -2.62 3.37
C GLU A 104 -8.53 -3.80 4.23
N GLU A 105 -9.34 -4.86 4.21
CA GLU A 105 -9.08 -6.11 4.92
C GLU A 105 -8.51 -7.15 3.95
N LEU A 106 -7.37 -7.74 4.28
CA LEU A 106 -6.73 -8.79 3.47
C LEU A 106 -6.36 -9.99 4.34
N ALA A 107 -6.84 -11.17 3.94
CA ALA A 107 -6.38 -12.44 4.46
C ALA A 107 -5.42 -13.10 3.46
N GLN A 108 -4.27 -13.57 3.94
CA GLN A 108 -3.27 -14.30 3.14
C GLN A 108 -2.77 -15.51 3.90
N ILE A 109 -2.61 -16.65 3.21
CA ILE A 109 -1.93 -17.82 3.75
C ILE A 109 -0.58 -17.95 3.03
N ILE A 110 0.49 -18.03 3.80
CA ILE A 110 1.86 -18.15 3.31
C ILE A 110 2.38 -19.54 3.73
N PRO A 111 2.53 -20.48 2.79
CA PRO A 111 3.18 -21.75 3.08
C PRO A 111 4.70 -21.54 3.22
N PHE A 112 5.35 -22.27 4.11
CA PHE A 112 6.81 -22.34 4.19
C PHE A 112 7.28 -23.76 4.54
N PRO A 113 8.54 -24.13 4.21
CA PRO A 113 9.02 -25.48 4.47
C PRO A 113 9.04 -25.79 5.96
N ALA A 114 8.62 -27.00 6.33
CA ALA A 114 8.60 -27.47 7.71
C ALA A 114 9.95 -27.22 8.42
N GLY A 115 9.90 -26.68 9.64
CA GLY A 115 11.08 -26.36 10.44
C GLY A 115 11.79 -25.06 10.04
N SER A 116 11.22 -24.29 9.11
CA SER A 116 11.69 -22.94 8.80
C SER A 116 11.15 -21.93 9.82
N ASN A 117 11.94 -20.91 10.14
CA ASN A 117 11.46 -19.81 10.97
C ASN A 117 10.54 -18.87 10.16
N GLY A 118 9.23 -19.02 10.31
CA GLY A 118 8.22 -18.19 9.64
C GLY A 118 8.42 -16.67 9.84
N SER A 119 8.96 -16.23 10.99
CA SER A 119 9.24 -14.81 11.26
C SER A 119 10.35 -14.20 10.36
N ALA A 120 11.13 -15.05 9.69
CA ALA A 120 12.15 -14.65 8.75
C ALA A 120 11.57 -14.26 7.37
N TYR A 121 10.31 -14.62 7.11
CA TYR A 121 9.55 -14.14 5.95
C TYR A 121 9.00 -12.76 6.25
N LYS A 122 8.96 -11.89 5.24
CA LYS A 122 8.51 -10.50 5.39
C LYS A 122 7.38 -10.20 4.43
N SER A 123 6.30 -9.64 4.98
CA SER A 123 5.19 -9.09 4.22
C SER A 123 5.41 -7.59 3.98
N PHE A 124 5.11 -7.15 2.76
CA PHE A 124 5.24 -5.78 2.30
C PHE A 124 3.92 -5.31 1.75
N ILE A 125 3.48 -4.14 2.20
CA ILE A 125 2.32 -3.44 1.67
C ILE A 125 2.81 -2.09 1.16
N GLY A 126 2.44 -1.72 -0.06
CA GLY A 126 2.83 -0.45 -0.65
C GLY A 126 1.91 -0.04 -1.79
N LEU A 127 1.87 1.26 -2.08
CA LEU A 127 1.22 1.79 -3.26
C LEU A 127 1.99 1.35 -4.50
N GLN A 128 1.27 0.96 -5.55
CA GLN A 128 1.88 0.51 -6.80
C GLN A 128 2.22 1.75 -7.65
N LEU A 129 3.33 2.40 -7.31
CA LEU A 129 3.79 3.62 -7.98
C LEU A 129 4.29 3.33 -9.39
N THR A 130 4.02 4.27 -10.30
CA THR A 130 4.75 4.39 -11.57
C THR A 130 6.18 4.89 -11.33
N PRO A 131 7.12 4.70 -12.28
CA PRO A 131 8.48 5.22 -12.14
C PRO A 131 8.51 6.73 -11.85
N ARG A 132 7.66 7.50 -12.54
CA ARG A 132 7.53 8.95 -12.33
C ARG A 132 7.05 9.29 -10.92
N GLN A 133 6.01 8.62 -10.41
CA GLN A 133 5.51 8.84 -9.06
C GLN A 133 6.55 8.48 -7.99
N LEU A 134 7.36 7.46 -8.24
CA LEU A 134 8.46 7.10 -7.34
C LEU A 134 9.56 8.16 -7.34
N GLU A 135 9.87 8.75 -8.49
CA GLU A 135 10.81 9.89 -8.59
C GLU A 135 10.26 11.13 -7.88
N ASP A 136 8.98 11.46 -8.08
CA ASP A 136 8.29 12.55 -7.38
C ASP A 136 8.40 12.36 -5.86
N LEU A 137 8.04 11.16 -5.35
CA LEU A 137 8.14 10.82 -3.93
C LEU A 137 9.58 10.92 -3.40
N ARG A 138 10.58 10.47 -4.17
CA ARG A 138 11.99 10.55 -3.76
C ARG A 138 12.46 11.99 -3.65
N ARG A 139 12.03 12.88 -4.54
CA ARG A 139 12.33 14.32 -4.46
C ARG A 139 11.72 14.93 -3.20
N GLU A 140 10.49 14.58 -2.87
CA GLU A 140 9.83 15.06 -1.64
C GLU A 140 10.53 14.60 -0.36
N LEU A 141 11.06 13.38 -0.33
CA LEU A 141 11.71 12.80 0.85
C LEU A 141 13.20 13.16 1.00
N GLY A 142 13.83 13.67 -0.07
CA GLY A 142 15.26 13.99 -0.12
C GLY A 142 15.59 15.48 0.06
N GLY A 143 14.57 16.32 0.27
CA GLY A 143 14.72 17.73 0.66
C GLY A 143 14.57 17.91 2.16
#